data_AF-A0A2P5AQK9-F1
#
_entry.id   AF-A0A2P5AQK9-F1
#
_cell.length_a   1.000
_cell.length_b   1.000
_cell.length_c   1.000
_cell.angle_alpha   90.00
_cell.angle_beta   90.00
_cell.angle_gamma   90.00
#
_symmetry.space_group_name_H-M   'P 1'
#
loop_
_entity.id
_entity.type
_entity.pdbx_description
1 polymer ?
#
loop_
_entity_poly.entity_id
_entity_poly.type
_entity_poly.pdbx_seq_one_letter_code
_entity_poly.pdbx_strand_id
1 'polypeptide(L)'
;MHSKRPVIYFIPNSTIQNPRFSSPSIPKPLLIITPSNASHVQATVYCSLKHGFQIRTRSGGHDYVGLSYVSEVPFVIMDLGNLILVTVDVHKTAWVEAGATIGEVYYRIAEKSVNLGFPAVFCHTVGVGGHFSGGGYRVLTQKCGLAAN
;
A
#
# COMPACT_ATOMS: atom_id res chain seq x y z
N MET A 1 -7.57 22.62 16.25
CA MET A 1 -7.25 21.34 15.58
C MET A 1 -8.32 21.05 14.53
N HIS A 2 -8.02 21.27 13.24
CA HIS A 2 -8.99 21.04 12.16
C HIS A 2 -8.95 19.56 11.76
N SER A 3 -9.95 18.79 12.18
CA SER A 3 -10.19 17.42 11.72
C SER A 3 -10.52 17.45 10.23
N LYS A 4 -9.53 17.18 9.35
CA LYS A 4 -9.79 16.98 7.92
C LYS A 4 -10.64 15.71 7.79
N ARG A 5 -11.89 15.86 7.34
CA ARG A 5 -12.80 14.74 7.10
C ARG A 5 -12.13 13.74 6.14
N PRO A 6 -12.31 12.41 6.32
CA PRO A 6 -11.89 11.45 5.32
C PRO A 6 -12.58 11.81 4.00
N VAL A 7 -11.79 12.10 2.97
CA VAL A 7 -12.34 12.49 1.68
C VAL A 7 -12.77 11.22 0.96
N ILE A 8 -14.08 11.06 0.80
CA ILE A 8 -14.66 9.99 -0.02
C ILE A 8 -14.48 10.43 -1.47
N TYR A 9 -13.42 9.94 -2.10
CA TYR A 9 -13.27 10.07 -3.54
C TYR A 9 -13.64 8.75 -4.21
N PHE A 10 -14.39 8.84 -5.31
CA PHE A 10 -14.30 7.84 -6.38
C PHE A 10 -12.95 8.06 -7.10
N ILE A 11 -11.84 7.50 -6.59
CA ILE A 11 -10.53 7.53 -7.29
C ILE A 11 -10.41 6.33 -8.25
N PRO A 12 -9.81 6.52 -9.44
CA PRO A 12 -10.00 5.66 -10.61
C PRO A 12 -9.29 4.30 -10.48
N ASN A 13 -9.57 3.41 -11.43
CA ASN A 13 -8.87 2.14 -11.68
C ASN A 13 -7.32 2.22 -11.79
N SER A 14 -6.66 3.37 -11.58
CA SER A 14 -5.24 3.61 -11.92
C SER A 14 -4.26 2.73 -11.14
N THR A 15 -4.63 2.22 -9.96
CA THR A 15 -3.80 1.30 -9.17
C THR A 15 -4.21 -0.16 -9.31
N ILE A 16 -5.17 -0.51 -10.17
CA ILE A 16 -5.41 -1.91 -10.56
C ILE A 16 -4.33 -2.31 -11.57
N GLN A 17 -3.29 -2.99 -11.10
CA GLN A 17 -2.14 -3.34 -11.94
C GLN A 17 -2.40 -4.57 -12.82
N ASN A 18 -3.36 -5.42 -12.45
CA ASN A 18 -3.76 -6.56 -13.27
C ASN A 18 -5.09 -6.24 -13.99
N PRO A 19 -5.07 -5.91 -15.30
CA PRO A 19 -6.24 -5.42 -16.03
C PRO A 19 -7.36 -6.47 -16.17
N ARG A 20 -7.08 -7.75 -15.88
CA ARG A 20 -8.11 -8.81 -15.78
C ARG A 20 -9.23 -8.41 -14.81
N PHE A 21 -8.92 -7.63 -13.79
CA PHE A 21 -9.87 -7.22 -12.75
C PHE A 21 -10.51 -5.84 -12.99
N SER A 22 -10.22 -5.19 -14.12
CA SER A 22 -10.76 -3.86 -14.45
C SER A 22 -12.11 -3.90 -15.17
N SER A 23 -12.56 -5.10 -15.59
CA SER A 23 -13.84 -5.30 -16.29
C SER A 23 -15.05 -4.83 -15.46
N PRO A 24 -16.16 -4.38 -16.10
CA PRO A 24 -17.43 -4.11 -15.42
C PRO A 24 -18.04 -5.33 -14.72
N SER A 25 -17.73 -6.56 -15.17
CA SER A 25 -18.23 -7.81 -14.58
C SER A 25 -17.62 -8.14 -13.22
N ILE A 26 -16.56 -7.43 -12.81
CA ILE A 26 -15.85 -7.67 -11.55
C ILE A 26 -16.57 -6.92 -10.42
N PRO A 27 -16.85 -7.58 -9.27
CA PRO A 27 -17.45 -6.93 -8.11
C PRO A 27 -16.74 -5.62 -7.71
N LYS A 28 -17.53 -4.59 -7.42
CA LYS A 28 -17.01 -3.26 -7.04
C LYS A 28 -17.21 -3.02 -5.55
N PRO A 29 -16.31 -2.27 -4.90
CA PRO A 29 -16.48 -1.91 -3.50
C PRO A 29 -17.66 -0.95 -3.32
N LEU A 30 -18.24 -0.96 -2.13
CA LEU A 30 -19.23 0.04 -1.72
C LEU A 30 -18.60 1.43 -1.61
N LEU A 31 -17.38 1.49 -1.06
CA LEU A 31 -16.64 2.71 -0.80
C LEU A 31 -15.13 2.45 -0.96
N ILE A 32 -14.41 3.47 -1.41
CA ILE A 32 -12.95 3.53 -1.33
C ILE A 32 -12.58 4.62 -0.32
N ILE A 33 -11.80 4.26 0.68
CA ILE A 33 -11.39 5.14 1.77
C ILE A 33 -9.88 5.34 1.67
N THR A 34 -9.46 6.61 1.58
CA THR A 34 -8.05 7.01 1.43
C THR A 34 -7.55 7.69 2.71
N PRO A 35 -7.21 6.94 3.78
CA PRO A 35 -6.76 7.50 5.06
C PRO A 35 -5.51 8.37 4.87
N SER A 36 -5.46 9.51 5.55
CA SER A 36 -4.31 10.42 5.54
C SER A 36 -3.57 10.46 6.88
N ASN A 37 -4.03 9.68 7.85
CA ASN A 37 -3.39 9.47 9.15
C ASN A 37 -3.92 8.18 9.79
N ALA A 38 -3.27 7.75 10.88
CA ALA A 38 -3.63 6.53 11.61
C ALA A 38 -5.07 6.53 12.17
N SER A 39 -5.59 7.69 12.59
CA SER A 39 -6.95 7.77 13.14
C SER A 39 -8.03 7.46 12.10
N HIS A 40 -7.77 7.78 10.83
CA HIS A 40 -8.68 7.42 9.74
C HIS A 40 -8.70 5.91 9.51
N VAL A 41 -7.54 5.23 9.61
CA VAL A 41 -7.45 3.76 9.53
C VAL A 41 -8.27 3.12 10.65
N GLN A 42 -8.09 3.61 11.90
CA GLN A 42 -8.85 3.12 13.05
C GLN A 42 -10.36 3.29 12.86
N ALA A 43 -10.80 4.47 12.42
CA ALA A 43 -12.21 4.75 12.15
C ALA A 43 -12.78 3.84 11.05
N THR A 44 -12.04 3.58 9.99
CA THR A 44 -12.47 2.63 8.95
C THR A 44 -12.63 1.22 9.49
N VAL A 45 -11.65 0.71 10.24
CA VAL A 45 -11.74 -0.63 10.85
C VAL A 45 -12.96 -0.73 11.76
N TYR A 46 -13.16 0.26 12.63
CA TYR A 46 -14.30 0.30 13.54
C TYR A 46 -15.65 0.33 12.80
N CYS A 47 -15.80 1.23 11.82
CA CYS A 47 -17.06 1.36 11.07
C CYS A 47 -17.34 0.12 10.21
N SER A 48 -16.34 -0.45 9.55
CA SER A 48 -16.49 -1.69 8.78
C SER A 48 -16.94 -2.85 9.67
N LEU A 49 -16.35 -2.99 10.86
CA LEU A 49 -16.77 -4.01 11.82
C LEU A 49 -18.21 -3.77 12.28
N LYS A 50 -18.55 -2.53 12.65
CA LYS A 50 -19.89 -2.14 13.12
C LYS A 50 -20.98 -2.40 12.08
N HIS A 51 -20.67 -2.22 10.80
CA HIS A 51 -21.62 -2.34 9.69
C HIS A 51 -21.49 -3.65 8.89
N GLY A 52 -20.61 -4.57 9.30
CA GLY A 52 -20.45 -5.88 8.67
C GLY A 52 -19.83 -5.86 7.27
N PHE A 53 -19.00 -4.85 6.95
CA PHE A 53 -18.30 -4.78 5.67
C PHE A 53 -16.91 -5.41 5.76
N GLN A 54 -16.55 -6.22 4.77
CA GLN A 54 -15.17 -6.68 4.65
C GLN A 54 -14.27 -5.53 4.18
N ILE A 55 -13.04 -5.48 4.70
CA ILE A 55 -12.03 -4.52 4.24
C ILE A 55 -11.07 -5.25 3.30
N ARG A 56 -10.81 -4.67 2.13
CA ARG A 56 -9.64 -5.00 1.30
C ARG A 56 -8.65 -3.85 1.37
N THR A 57 -7.45 -4.12 1.87
CA THR A 57 -6.40 -3.10 2.01
C THR A 57 -5.56 -3.06 0.74
N ARG A 58 -5.38 -1.88 0.16
CA ARG A 58 -4.59 -1.66 -1.05
C ARG A 58 -3.45 -0.68 -0.76
N SER A 59 -2.24 -1.12 -1.07
CA SER A 59 -1.05 -0.27 -1.19
C SER A 59 -0.84 0.02 -2.69
N GLY A 60 0.17 -0.55 -3.35
CA GLY A 60 0.42 -0.35 -4.79
C GLY A 60 -0.45 -1.16 -5.76
N GLY A 61 -1.36 -2.03 -5.27
CA GLY A 61 -2.33 -2.76 -6.11
C GLY A 61 -1.76 -3.86 -7.03
N HIS A 62 -0.54 -4.34 -6.74
CA HIS A 62 0.14 -5.44 -7.46
C HIS A 62 -0.36 -6.85 -7.07
N ASP A 63 -1.55 -6.97 -6.50
CA ASP A 63 -2.11 -8.28 -6.16
C ASP A 63 -2.44 -9.06 -7.44
N TYR A 64 -1.77 -10.20 -7.63
CA TYR A 64 -1.87 -11.02 -8.84
C TYR A 64 -3.28 -11.60 -9.07
N VAL A 65 -4.02 -11.80 -7.98
CA VAL A 65 -5.36 -12.40 -7.97
C VAL A 65 -6.44 -11.40 -7.54
N GLY A 66 -6.11 -10.12 -7.48
CA GLY A 66 -7.03 -9.02 -7.20
C GLY A 66 -7.52 -8.90 -5.75
N LEU A 67 -6.96 -9.64 -4.80
CA LEU A 67 -7.49 -9.73 -3.43
C LEU A 67 -7.43 -8.42 -2.63
N SER A 68 -6.62 -7.45 -3.07
CA SER A 68 -6.58 -6.11 -2.46
C SER A 68 -7.69 -5.17 -2.94
N TYR A 69 -8.49 -5.55 -3.95
CA TYR A 69 -9.52 -4.68 -4.53
C TYR A 69 -10.76 -5.42 -5.09
N VAL A 70 -10.85 -6.74 -4.91
CA VAL A 70 -12.00 -7.58 -5.28
C VAL A 70 -12.44 -8.42 -4.08
N SER A 71 -13.74 -8.56 -3.90
CA SER A 71 -14.34 -9.51 -2.95
C SER A 71 -15.68 -10.05 -3.46
N GLU A 72 -16.06 -11.23 -2.99
CA GLU A 72 -17.36 -11.86 -3.25
C GLU A 72 -18.46 -11.40 -2.28
N VAL A 73 -18.07 -10.78 -1.15
CA VAL A 73 -19.00 -10.23 -0.15
C VAL A 73 -18.97 -8.70 -0.17
N PRO A 74 -20.00 -8.01 0.36
CA PRO A 74 -19.99 -6.54 0.47
C PRO A 74 -18.72 -6.04 1.16
N PHE A 75 -18.00 -5.16 0.49
CA PHE A 75 -16.67 -4.74 0.93
C PHE A 75 -16.39 -3.27 0.65
N VAL A 76 -15.42 -2.75 1.39
CA VAL A 76 -14.80 -1.44 1.17
C VAL A 76 -13.32 -1.62 0.88
N ILE A 77 -12.73 -0.71 0.11
CA ILE A 77 -11.28 -0.66 -0.06
C ILE A 77 -10.71 0.39 0.89
N MET A 78 -9.68 0.01 1.64
CA MET A 78 -8.80 0.94 2.35
C MET A 78 -7.55 1.15 1.50
N ASP A 79 -7.48 2.25 0.77
CA ASP A 79 -6.38 2.59 -0.13
C ASP A 79 -5.36 3.49 0.60
N LEU A 80 -4.18 2.95 0.87
CA LEU A 80 -3.15 3.58 1.66
C LEU A 80 -2.33 4.62 0.88
N GLY A 81 -2.67 4.94 -0.38
CA GLY A 81 -1.89 5.84 -1.24
C GLY A 81 -1.69 7.28 -0.74
N ASN A 82 -2.32 7.68 0.37
CA ASN A 82 -2.07 8.95 1.06
C ASN A 82 -1.07 8.83 2.24
N LEU A 83 -0.67 7.62 2.62
CA LEU A 83 0.30 7.31 3.67
C LEU A 83 1.61 6.84 3.02
N ILE A 84 2.38 7.78 2.46
CA ILE A 84 3.55 7.52 1.61
C ILE A 84 4.86 8.10 2.17
N LEU A 85 4.86 8.61 3.40
CA LEU A 85 6.05 9.23 3.98
C LEU A 85 7.19 8.22 4.14
N VAL A 86 8.39 8.62 3.71
CA VAL A 86 9.63 7.87 3.86
C VAL A 86 10.66 8.75 4.54
N THR A 87 11.03 8.40 5.77
CA THR A 87 12.04 9.11 6.57
C THR A 87 13.27 8.23 6.70
N VAL A 88 14.38 8.63 6.09
CA VAL A 88 15.63 7.87 6.08
C VAL A 88 16.62 8.49 7.07
N ASP A 89 17.16 7.65 7.94
CA ASP A 89 18.31 7.92 8.78
C ASP A 89 19.56 7.29 8.14
N VAL A 90 20.61 8.11 7.95
CA VAL A 90 21.90 7.69 7.38
C VAL A 90 22.61 6.65 8.25
N HIS A 91 22.20 6.46 9.50
CA HIS A 91 22.62 5.37 10.38
C HIS A 91 21.97 4.01 10.04
N LYS A 92 21.56 3.81 8.78
CA LYS A 92 21.05 2.55 8.18
C LYS A 92 19.65 2.14 8.62
N THR A 93 18.79 3.09 8.98
CA THR A 93 17.38 2.82 9.30
C THR A 93 16.46 3.74 8.52
N ALA A 94 15.23 3.30 8.25
CA ALA A 94 14.21 4.15 7.64
C ALA A 94 12.82 3.80 8.19
N TRP A 95 11.99 4.84 8.34
CA TRP A 95 10.56 4.70 8.59
C TRP A 95 9.83 4.90 7.27
N VAL A 96 9.01 3.92 6.89
CA VAL A 96 8.32 3.87 5.59
C VAL A 96 6.83 3.62 5.84
N GLU A 97 5.98 4.54 5.42
CA GLU A 97 4.54 4.33 5.49
C GLU A 97 4.08 3.30 4.43
N ALA A 98 3.03 2.54 4.77
CA ALA A 98 2.63 1.35 4.02
C ALA A 98 2.07 1.63 2.61
N GLY A 99 1.69 2.88 2.31
CA GLY A 99 1.26 3.31 0.98
C GLY A 99 2.41 3.62 0.03
N ALA A 100 3.63 3.83 0.54
CA ALA A 100 4.78 4.13 -0.30
C ALA A 100 5.09 2.98 -1.26
N THR A 101 5.65 3.32 -2.40
CA THR A 101 6.13 2.38 -3.42
C THR A 101 7.62 2.11 -3.25
N ILE A 102 8.08 0.98 -3.79
CA ILE A 102 9.50 0.62 -3.74
C ILE A 102 10.39 1.64 -4.49
N GLY A 103 9.86 2.25 -5.55
CA GLY A 103 10.54 3.35 -6.25
C GLY A 103 10.78 4.57 -5.35
N GLU A 104 9.77 4.98 -4.58
CA GLU A 104 9.90 6.09 -3.63
C GLU A 104 10.89 5.76 -2.51
N VAL A 105 10.89 4.53 -1.99
CA VAL A 105 11.87 4.08 -0.99
C VAL A 105 13.29 4.17 -1.54
N TYR A 106 13.54 3.63 -2.74
CA TYR A 106 14.87 3.69 -3.35
C TYR A 106 15.32 5.13 -3.61
N TYR A 107 14.43 5.97 -4.13
CA TYR A 107 14.72 7.37 -4.39
C TYR A 107 15.14 8.10 -3.10
N ARG A 108 14.38 7.92 -2.02
CA ARG A 108 14.62 8.60 -0.73
C ARG A 108 15.90 8.12 -0.04
N ILE A 109 16.26 6.84 -0.19
CA ILE A 109 17.55 6.32 0.29
C ILE A 109 18.69 6.94 -0.52
N ALA A 110 18.59 6.96 -1.84
CA ALA A 110 19.60 7.51 -2.72
C ALA A 110 19.82 9.01 -2.51
N GLU A 111 18.76 9.78 -2.21
CA GLU A 111 18.86 11.20 -1.82
C GLU A 111 19.70 11.42 -0.56
N LYS A 112 19.71 10.47 0.38
CA LYS A 112 20.48 10.57 1.63
C LYS A 112 21.89 10.01 1.51
N SER A 113 22.10 8.97 0.72
CA SER A 113 23.41 8.38 0.53
C SER A 113 23.46 7.48 -0.71
N VAL A 114 24.50 7.66 -1.52
CA VAL A 114 24.80 6.78 -2.67
C VAL A 114 25.32 5.40 -2.26
N ASN A 115 25.70 5.21 -0.99
CA ASN A 115 26.26 3.96 -0.46
C ASN A 115 25.24 3.10 0.30
N LEU A 116 24.00 3.56 0.42
CA LEU A 116 22.92 2.83 1.09
C LEU A 116 21.94 2.28 0.05
N GLY A 117 21.32 1.15 0.40
CA GLY A 117 20.31 0.49 -0.40
C GLY A 117 19.44 -0.41 0.48
N PHE A 118 18.35 -0.92 -0.09
CA PHE A 118 17.41 -1.78 0.62
C PHE A 118 17.05 -3.00 -0.26
N PRO A 119 17.01 -4.23 0.28
CA PRO A 119 16.68 -5.42 -0.49
C PRO A 119 15.17 -5.52 -0.75
N ALA A 120 14.70 -5.04 -1.90
CA ALA A 120 13.31 -5.20 -2.34
C ALA A 120 13.21 -5.46 -3.85
N VAL A 121 11.98 -5.58 -4.38
CA VAL A 121 11.70 -5.78 -5.82
C VAL A 121 12.23 -4.61 -6.68
N PHE A 122 12.49 -4.82 -7.97
CA PHE A 122 12.83 -3.76 -8.93
C PHE A 122 11.59 -3.00 -9.44
N CYS A 123 10.40 -3.61 -9.35
CA CYS A 123 9.17 -3.03 -9.87
C CYS A 123 8.80 -1.81 -9.02
N HIS A 124 9.12 -0.62 -9.53
CA HIS A 124 9.05 0.63 -8.78
C HIS A 124 7.64 1.01 -8.32
N THR A 125 6.59 0.55 -9.00
CA THR A 125 5.18 0.80 -8.62
C THR A 125 4.63 -0.20 -7.59
N VAL A 126 5.39 -1.22 -7.20
CA VAL A 126 4.97 -2.15 -6.15
C VAL A 126 4.92 -1.40 -4.82
N GLY A 127 3.81 -1.55 -4.11
CA GLY A 127 3.62 -0.93 -2.80
C GLY A 127 4.28 -1.72 -1.68
N VAL A 128 4.90 -0.99 -0.76
CA VAL A 128 5.63 -1.51 0.41
C VAL A 128 4.74 -2.40 1.28
N GLY A 129 3.51 -1.98 1.55
CA GLY A 129 2.62 -2.68 2.47
C GLY A 129 2.34 -4.13 2.09
N GLY A 130 2.12 -4.41 0.80
CA GLY A 130 1.93 -5.78 0.32
C GLY A 130 3.23 -6.54 0.10
N HIS A 131 4.29 -5.85 -0.33
CA HIS A 131 5.57 -6.48 -0.64
C HIS A 131 6.29 -7.00 0.60
N PHE A 132 6.38 -6.17 1.65
CA PHE A 132 7.11 -6.52 2.87
C PHE A 132 6.34 -7.56 3.70
N SER A 133 5.01 -7.44 3.78
CA SER A 133 4.19 -8.46 4.46
C SER A 133 4.21 -9.82 3.76
N GLY A 134 4.47 -9.86 2.45
CA GLY A 134 4.69 -11.08 1.68
C GLY A 134 6.14 -11.59 1.63
N GLY A 135 7.05 -11.02 2.43
CA GLY A 135 8.47 -11.38 2.47
C GLY A 135 9.35 -10.47 1.62
N GLY A 136 9.11 -10.42 0.31
CA GLY A 136 9.79 -9.51 -0.61
C GLY A 136 11.17 -9.98 -1.08
N TYR A 137 11.19 -10.86 -2.09
CA TYR A 137 12.38 -11.48 -2.67
C TYR A 137 12.91 -10.75 -3.91
N ARG A 138 14.23 -10.53 -4.02
CA ARG A 138 14.87 -9.99 -5.24
C ARG A 138 16.42 -10.15 -5.29
N VAL A 139 17.08 -9.30 -6.07
CA VAL A 139 18.49 -9.35 -6.50
C VAL A 139 19.45 -9.29 -5.31
N LEU A 140 19.11 -8.54 -4.27
CA LEU A 140 19.92 -8.47 -3.06
C LEU A 140 19.65 -9.64 -2.09
N THR A 141 18.70 -10.53 -2.37
CA THR A 141 18.30 -11.55 -1.39
C THR A 141 19.39 -12.56 -1.09
N GLN A 142 20.21 -12.94 -2.06
CA GLN A 142 21.35 -13.83 -1.80
C GLN A 142 22.37 -13.23 -0.83
N LYS A 143 22.46 -11.91 -0.74
CA LYS A 143 23.43 -11.20 0.10
C LYS A 143 22.82 -10.67 1.41
N CYS A 144 21.56 -10.25 1.37
CA CYS A 144 20.91 -9.48 2.44
C CYS A 144 19.59 -10.09 2.95
N GLY A 145 19.16 -11.26 2.44
CA GLY A 145 17.87 -11.86 2.80
C GLY A 145 16.67 -11.16 2.15
N LEU A 146 15.47 -11.45 2.66
CA LEU A 146 14.23 -10.87 2.16
C LEU A 146 14.06 -9.42 2.67
N ALA A 147 13.08 -8.69 2.12
CA ALA A 147 12.72 -7.37 2.64
C ALA A 147 12.21 -7.45 4.10
N ALA A 148 11.50 -8.52 4.44
CA ALA A 148 11.16 -8.89 5.81
C ALA A 148 12.07 -10.03 6.28
N ASN A 149 12.91 -9.75 7.29
CA ASN A 149 13.78 -10.71 7.97
C ASN A 149 13.51 -10.66 9.47
#